data_AF-A0A810MT05-F1
#
_entry.id   AF-A0A810MT05-F1
#
_cell.length_a   1.000
_cell.length_b   1.000
_cell.length_c   1.000
_cell.angle_alpha   90.00
_cell.angle_beta   90.00
_cell.angle_gamma   90.00
#
_symmetry.space_group_name_H-M   'P 1'
#
loop_
_entity.id
_entity.type
_entity.pdbx_description
1 polymer ?
#
loop_
_entity_poly.entity_id
_entity_poly.type
_entity_poly.pdbx_seq_one_letter_code
_entity_poly.pdbx_strand_id
1 'polypeptide(L)'
;MYEAICHGGPLDGQHAISRYPEGFLLVDRPAGRCWIYDYREATGFAVRAPDGMPMLTTGPRSRHRAAEEGRYDVLAAPWVETVAPFDGGARRAGGAAR
;
A
#
# COMPACT_ATOMS: atom_id res chain seq x y z
N MET A 1 -6.15 14.79 -10.15
CA MET A 1 -5.47 13.49 -10.34
C MET A 1 -4.03 13.82 -10.68
N TYR A 2 -3.09 13.19 -9.98
CA TYR A 2 -1.66 13.48 -10.03
C TYR A 2 -0.96 12.33 -10.73
N GLU A 3 -0.31 12.61 -11.85
CA GLU A 3 0.42 11.64 -12.65
C GLU A 3 1.88 12.05 -12.75
N ALA A 4 2.79 11.14 -12.44
CA ALA A 4 4.22 11.37 -12.55
C ALA A 4 5.02 10.06 -12.51
N ILE A 5 6.31 10.16 -12.81
CA ILE A 5 7.29 9.08 -12.63
C ILE A 5 7.54 8.84 -11.13
N CYS A 6 7.70 7.58 -10.78
CA CYS A 6 8.15 7.12 -9.47
C CYS A 6 9.68 7.09 -9.40
N HIS A 7 10.20 7.54 -8.25
CA HIS A 7 11.62 7.60 -7.97
C HIS A 7 11.95 6.80 -6.70
N GLY A 8 12.82 5.82 -6.87
CA GLY A 8 13.25 4.86 -5.87
C GLY A 8 12.24 3.76 -5.57
N GLY A 9 12.72 2.77 -4.82
CA GLY A 9 11.91 1.63 -4.41
C GLY A 9 11.49 0.77 -5.61
N PRO A 10 10.46 -0.06 -5.45
CA PRO A 10 10.11 -1.08 -6.43
C PRO A 10 9.43 -0.55 -7.71
N LEU A 11 8.90 0.68 -7.69
CA LEU A 11 8.29 1.31 -8.86
C LEU A 11 9.22 2.32 -9.55
N ASP A 12 10.52 2.33 -9.24
CA ASP A 12 11.47 3.29 -9.83
C ASP A 12 11.39 3.29 -11.38
N GLY A 13 11.26 4.49 -11.95
CA GLY A 13 11.12 4.71 -13.40
C GLY A 13 9.72 4.44 -13.98
N GLN A 14 8.76 3.98 -13.19
CA GLN A 14 7.39 3.70 -13.66
C GLN A 14 6.47 4.91 -13.51
N HIS A 15 5.51 5.05 -14.44
CA HIS A 15 4.41 6.00 -14.28
C HIS A 15 3.41 5.51 -13.22
N ALA A 16 2.99 6.39 -12.33
CA ALA A 16 1.92 6.13 -11.38
C ALA A 16 0.91 7.28 -11.38
N ILE A 17 -0.30 6.97 -10.91
CA ILE A 17 -1.37 7.93 -10.77
C ILE A 17 -1.93 7.85 -9.35
N SER A 18 -2.13 9.00 -8.70
CA SER A 18 -2.85 9.12 -7.44
C SER A 18 -3.98 10.14 -7.54
N ARG A 19 -5.09 9.86 -6.86
CA ARG A 19 -6.21 10.79 -6.69
C ARG A 19 -5.87 11.89 -5.68
N TYR A 20 -4.93 11.65 -4.78
CA TYR A 20 -4.61 12.54 -3.68
C TYR A 20 -3.27 13.26 -3.86
N PRO A 21 -3.18 14.52 -3.39
CA PRO A 21 -1.98 15.33 -3.53
C PRO A 21 -0.79 14.84 -2.70
N GLU A 22 -1.00 14.05 -1.64
CA GLU A 22 0.12 13.56 -0.83
C GLU A 22 0.77 12.31 -1.44
N GLY A 23 0.01 11.51 -2.21
CA GLY A 23 0.53 10.45 -3.05
C GLY A 23 -0.14 9.10 -2.84
N PHE A 24 0.63 8.02 -2.74
CA PHE A 24 0.07 6.68 -2.52
C PHE A 24 0.95 5.78 -1.62
N LEU A 25 0.29 4.78 -1.03
CA LEU A 25 0.88 3.69 -0.26
C LEU A 25 0.84 2.42 -1.13
N LEU A 26 2.01 1.86 -1.42
CA LEU A 26 2.15 0.57 -2.07
C LEU A 26 2.28 -0.52 -1.01
N VAL A 27 1.45 -1.56 -1.09
CA VAL A 27 1.34 -2.60 -0.07
C VAL A 27 1.67 -3.97 -0.66
N ASP A 28 2.71 -4.60 -0.13
CA ASP A 28 3.03 -6.01 -0.34
C ASP A 28 2.67 -6.80 0.92
N ARG A 29 1.43 -7.29 0.95
CA ARG A 29 0.91 -8.06 2.07
C ARG A 29 1.63 -9.39 2.28
N PRO A 30 1.91 -10.22 1.25
CA PRO A 30 2.68 -11.45 1.42
C PRO A 30 4.06 -11.23 2.05
N ALA A 31 4.79 -10.20 1.63
CA ALA A 31 6.10 -9.88 2.19
C ALA A 31 6.03 -9.11 3.52
N GLY A 32 4.84 -8.66 3.92
CA GLY A 32 4.64 -7.80 5.09
C GLY A 32 5.37 -6.47 4.98
N ARG A 33 5.43 -5.89 3.77
CA ARG A 33 6.13 -4.63 3.48
C ARG A 33 5.24 -3.59 2.82
N CYS A 34 5.60 -2.33 2.99
CA CYS A 34 4.95 -1.22 2.30
C CYS A 34 5.93 -0.10 1.96
N TRP A 35 5.56 0.70 0.96
CA TRP A 35 6.29 1.88 0.53
C TRP A 35 5.34 3.07 0.48
N ILE A 36 5.79 4.22 0.98
CA ILE A 36 5.05 5.48 0.85
C ILE A 36 5.73 6.28 -0.26
N TYR A 37 4.96 6.57 -1.30
CA TYR A 37 5.34 7.43 -2.41
C TYR A 37 4.70 8.80 -2.20
N ASP A 38 5.52 9.80 -1.86
CA ASP A 38 5.06 11.18 -1.70
C ASP A 38 5.11 11.90 -3.04
N TYR A 39 4.02 12.56 -3.44
CA TYR A 39 4.04 13.41 -4.62
C TYR A 39 4.77 14.73 -4.34
N ARG A 40 5.67 15.11 -5.25
CA ARG A 40 6.38 16.39 -5.23
C ARG A 40 6.32 16.98 -6.63
N GLU A 41 5.82 18.21 -6.77
CA GLU A 41 5.66 18.85 -8.09
C GLU A 41 6.96 18.88 -8.92
N ALA A 42 8.11 19.06 -8.27
CA ALA A 42 9.40 19.15 -8.95
C ALA A 42 9.99 17.79 -9.37
N THR A 43 9.58 16.68 -8.75
CA THR A 43 10.28 15.39 -8.89
C THR A 43 9.33 14.20 -8.99
N GLY A 44 8.02 14.38 -9.15
CA GLY A 44 7.08 13.27 -9.19
C GLY A 44 6.94 12.54 -7.85
N PHE A 45 6.68 11.23 -7.92
CA PHE A 45 6.46 10.39 -6.73
C PHE A 45 7.78 9.88 -6.17
N ALA A 46 8.18 10.37 -4.99
CA ALA A 46 9.42 9.96 -4.34
C ALA A 46 9.14 8.97 -3.19
N VAL A 47 9.82 7.82 -3.20
CA VAL A 47 9.70 6.87 -2.10
C VAL A 47 10.41 7.35 -0.85
N ARG A 48 9.81 7.18 0.33
CA ARG A 48 10.45 7.53 1.61
C ARG A 48 11.60 6.59 1.99
N ALA A 49 11.43 5.31 1.72
CA ALA A 49 12.36 4.25 2.10
C ALA A 49 12.42 3.21 0.96
N PRO A 50 13.51 3.18 0.16
CA PRO A 50 13.63 2.26 -0.99
C PRO A 50 13.46 0.78 -0.62
N ASP A 51 14.02 0.36 0.52
CA ASP A 51 13.98 -1.03 0.99
C ASP A 51 12.60 -1.47 1.53
N GLY A 52 11.66 -0.52 1.60
CA GLY A 52 10.35 -0.71 2.19
C GLY A 52 10.37 -0.64 3.71
N MET A 53 9.19 -0.42 4.27
CA MET A 53 8.95 -0.46 5.70
C MET A 53 8.16 -1.72 6.03
N PRO A 54 8.39 -2.36 7.19
CA PRO A 54 7.50 -3.43 7.65
C PRO A 54 6.06 -2.94 7.68
N MET A 55 5.08 -3.83 7.50
CA MET A 55 3.63 -3.54 7.55
C MET A 55 3.03 -3.55 8.96
N LEU A 56 3.81 -3.84 10.00
CA LEU A 56 3.31 -3.88 11.39
C LEU A 56 4.07 -2.99 12.38
N THR A 57 4.98 -2.11 11.93
CA THR A 57 5.58 -1.10 12.82
C THR A 57 4.56 -0.07 13.30
N THR A 58 4.29 -0.08 14.61
CA THR A 58 3.55 0.94 15.36
C THR A 58 4.49 2.09 15.75
N GLY A 59 4.11 3.35 15.50
CA GLY A 59 4.92 4.52 15.85
C GLY A 59 4.43 5.82 15.18
N PRO A 60 4.91 7.00 15.61
CA PRO A 60 4.39 8.31 15.14
C PRO A 60 4.71 8.65 13.67
N ARG A 61 5.63 7.90 13.04
CA ARG A 61 5.92 7.95 11.59
C ARG A 61 5.35 6.73 10.84
N SER A 62 4.45 5.99 11.47
CA SER A 62 3.87 4.78 10.91
C SER A 62 2.98 5.08 9.69
N ARG A 63 3.03 4.19 8.71
CA ARG A 63 2.12 4.06 7.56
C ARG A 63 0.63 4.14 7.92
N HIS A 64 0.26 3.89 9.18
CA HIS A 64 -1.11 4.06 9.67
C HIS A 64 -1.60 5.50 9.49
N ARG A 65 -0.75 6.51 9.71
CA ARG A 65 -1.13 7.91 9.51
C ARG A 65 -1.45 8.23 8.04
N ALA A 66 -0.65 7.73 7.09
CA ALA A 66 -0.89 7.93 5.66
C ALA A 66 -2.20 7.24 5.19
N ALA A 67 -2.52 6.07 5.75
CA ALA A 67 -3.77 5.35 5.46
C ALA A 67 -4.99 5.93 6.19
N GLU A 68 -4.83 6.45 7.41
CA GLU A 68 -5.90 6.98 8.28
C GLU A 68 -6.27 8.43 7.96
N GLU A 69 -5.33 9.25 7.51
CA GLU A 69 -5.60 10.66 7.17
C GLU A 69 -6.43 10.80 5.88
N GLY A 70 -6.62 9.72 5.11
CA GLY A 70 -7.43 9.72 3.89
C GLY A 70 -6.82 10.57 2.77
N ARG A 71 -5.49 10.74 2.77
CA ARG A 71 -4.76 11.61 1.83
C ARG A 71 -3.81 10.85 0.89
N TYR A 72 -3.85 9.53 0.94
CA TYR A 72 -3.07 8.66 0.08
C TYR A 72 -3.99 7.63 -0.55
N ASP A 73 -3.74 7.30 -1.82
CA ASP A 73 -4.29 6.07 -2.37
C ASP A 73 -3.59 4.85 -1.75
N VAL A 74 -4.31 3.75 -1.57
CA VAL A 74 -3.73 2.48 -1.11
C VAL A 74 -3.79 1.48 -2.24
N LEU A 75 -2.63 1.05 -2.71
CA LEU A 75 -2.47 0.17 -3.86
C LEU A 75 -1.86 -1.15 -3.41
N ALA A 76 -2.38 -2.26 -3.94
CA ALA A 76 -1.68 -3.53 -3.85
C ALA A 76 -0.46 -3.50 -4.79
N ALA A 77 0.67 -4.05 -4.33
CA ALA A 77 1.83 -4.18 -5.18
C ALA A 77 1.51 -5.04 -6.42
N PRO A 78 1.92 -4.64 -7.63
CA PRO A 78 1.46 -5.26 -8.87
C PRO A 78 1.95 -6.70 -9.07
N TRP A 79 2.98 -7.12 -8.35
CA TRP A 79 3.48 -8.49 -8.31
C TRP A 79 2.75 -9.38 -7.29
N VAL A 80 1.89 -8.81 -6.45
CA VAL A 80 1.07 -9.59 -5.52
C VAL A 80 -0.11 -10.13 -6.30
N GLU A 81 -0.17 -11.45 -6.46
CA GLU A 81 -1.36 -12.10 -6.95
C GLU A 81 -2.53 -11.73 -6.05
N THR A 82 -3.55 -11.10 -6.64
CA THR A 82 -4.80 -10.85 -5.93
C THR A 82 -5.45 -12.20 -5.73
N VAL A 83 -5.23 -12.80 -4.56
CA VAL A 83 -6.04 -13.94 -4.12
C VAL A 83 -7.49 -13.45 -4.17
N ALA A 84 -8.33 -14.17 -4.90
CA ALA A 84 -9.74 -13.85 -5.11
C ALA A 84 -10.40 -13.35 -3.82
N PRO A 85 -11.39 -12.43 -3.90
CA PRO A 85 -12.08 -11.94 -2.72
C PRO A 85 -12.48 -13.12 -1.84
N PHE A 86 -12.25 -12.97 -0.53
CA PHE A 86 -12.70 -13.94 0.44
C PHE A 86 -14.24 -13.98 0.36
N ASP A 87 -14.78 -14.99 -0.33
CA ASP A 87 -16.21 -15.24 -0.46
C ASP A 87 -16.80 -15.78 0.85
N GLY A 88 -16.67 -15.02 1.94
CA GLY A 88 -17.50 -15.08 3.15
C GLY A 88 -17.98 -16.46 3.60
N GLY A 89 -17.15 -17.50 3.43
CA GLY A 89 -17.58 -18.88 3.60
C GLY A 89 -17.70 -19.15 5.08
N ALA A 90 -18.90 -18.93 5.61
CA ALA A 90 -19.27 -19.25 6.97
C ALA A 90 -19.03 -20.74 7.22
N ARG A 91 -17.82 -21.11 7.65
CA ARG A 91 -17.62 -22.32 8.42
C ARG A 91 -18.19 -22.05 9.80
N ARG A 92 -19.51 -22.23 9.94
CA ARG A 92 -20.06 -22.68 11.21
C ARG A 92 -19.38 -24.02 11.49
N ALA A 93 -18.46 -23.99 12.46
CA ALA A 93 -17.90 -25.18 13.06
C ALA A 93 -19.04 -26.11 13.48
N GLY A 94 -18.86 -27.40 13.20
CA GLY A 94 -19.77 -28.43 13.67
C GLY A 94 -19.93 -28.36 15.18
N GLY A 95 -21.18 -28.17 15.61
CA GLY A 95 -21.63 -28.54 16.95
C GLY A 95 -22.22 -29.94 16.85
N ALA A 96 -21.51 -30.88 17.44
CA ALA A 96 -21.82 -32.30 17.47
C ALA A 96 -23.19 -32.60 18.10
N ALA A 97 -23.69 -33.78 17.75
CA ALA A 97 -24.82 -34.47 18.34
C ALA A 97 -24.86 -34.41 19.88
N ARG A 98 -26.07 -34.18 20.41
CA ARG A 98 -26.71 -34.96 21.48
C ARG A 98 -28.18 -34.60 21.58
#